data_AF-A0A0R2UXD0-F1
#
_entry.id   AF-A0A0R2UXD0-F1
#
_cell.length_a   1.000
_cell.length_b   1.000
_cell.length_c   1.000
_cell.angle_alpha   90.00
_cell.angle_beta   90.00
_cell.angle_gamma   90.00
#
_symmetry.space_group_name_H-M   'P 1'
#
loop_
_entity.id
_entity.type
_entity.pdbx_description
1 polymer ?
#
loop_
_entity_poly.entity_id
_entity_poly.type
_entity_poly.pdbx_seq_one_letter_code
_entity_poly.pdbx_strand_id
1 'polypeptide(L)'
;MQYSAAALALLSAKAVYSQAVYTDIDPDVILEEPGESFGIDLDDDGLNDFNFFNKSFTTTVWYGDIGEVKVLYAGAFDNEANGIIGQTAYFSGYGGYTYYLPVPLESDIVIDSIASFHNANYQTLANEIYKPEFPPTTGHFGYWYPWFGENISYKYLGIKFTDDDNINRYGWIRCSVIDSGRTLIIHDYAYESKPDTPILTGDTIGDTTTVSIEEGELFGLTVYSFGNSVFIHTPLNNIQYRIMNLQGEVILNEQVTSGSSKLDLNTAETGVYLVECRQEKIRKTFKVFIEN
;
A
#
# COMPACT_ATOMS: atom_id res chain seq x y z
N MET A 1 32.61 19.20 10.40
CA MET A 1 31.64 18.10 10.55
C MET A 1 31.09 17.80 9.17
N GLN A 2 31.24 16.55 8.73
CA GLN A 2 30.96 16.11 7.36
C GLN A 2 29.46 16.13 7.04
N TYR A 3 29.17 16.41 5.79
CA TYR A 3 27.85 16.51 5.18
C TYR A 3 27.09 15.18 5.27
N SER A 4 25.85 15.23 5.77
CA SER A 4 24.89 14.11 5.67
C SER A 4 24.39 14.02 4.22
N ALA A 5 24.54 12.86 3.61
CA ALA A 5 24.00 12.58 2.27
C ALA A 5 22.49 12.32 2.41
N ALA A 6 21.66 13.17 1.81
CA ALA A 6 20.28 12.82 1.52
C ALA A 6 20.29 11.90 0.29
N ALA A 7 19.83 10.66 0.44
CA ALA A 7 19.55 9.81 -0.71
C ALA A 7 18.23 10.27 -1.32
N LEU A 8 18.26 10.92 -2.48
CA LEU A 8 17.07 11.05 -3.33
C LEU A 8 16.83 9.68 -3.97
N ALA A 9 15.80 8.98 -3.53
CA ALA A 9 15.22 7.90 -4.30
C ALA A 9 14.55 8.51 -5.54
N LEU A 10 15.00 8.12 -6.74
CA LEU A 10 14.38 8.55 -7.99
C LEU A 10 13.20 7.60 -8.27
N LEU A 11 11.97 8.03 -8.01
CA LEU A 11 10.77 7.24 -8.29
C LEU A 11 10.49 7.23 -9.81
N SER A 12 10.54 6.05 -10.41
CA SER A 12 10.06 5.80 -11.76
C SER A 12 8.53 5.78 -11.79
N ALA A 13 7.95 6.53 -12.73
CA ALA A 13 6.52 6.73 -12.95
C ALA A 13 5.67 5.44 -12.81
N LYS A 14 4.65 5.50 -11.94
CA LYS A 14 3.64 4.44 -11.85
C LYS A 14 2.67 4.56 -13.02
N ALA A 15 2.71 3.57 -13.90
CA ALA A 15 1.54 3.24 -14.71
C ALA A 15 0.46 2.74 -13.74
N VAL A 16 -0.63 3.52 -13.62
CA VAL A 16 -1.83 3.16 -12.87
C VAL A 16 -2.34 1.78 -13.34
N TYR A 17 -3.11 1.13 -12.47
CA TYR A 17 -3.82 -0.15 -12.63
C TYR A 17 -3.20 -1.36 -11.89
N SER A 18 -2.89 -1.12 -10.61
CA SER A 18 -3.26 -1.89 -9.42
C SER A 18 -3.65 -0.82 -8.38
N GLN A 19 -4.63 -1.10 -7.53
CA GLN A 19 -5.26 -0.08 -6.71
C GLN A 19 -4.48 0.27 -5.46
N ALA A 20 -3.66 -0.63 -4.96
CA ALA A 20 -2.64 -0.24 -3.99
C ALA A 20 -1.44 0.40 -4.71
N VAL A 21 -1.03 1.57 -4.26
CA VAL A 21 0.25 2.18 -4.60
C VAL A 21 1.29 1.58 -3.65
N TYR A 22 1.98 0.53 -4.10
CA TYR A 22 3.01 -0.17 -3.33
C TYR A 22 4.42 0.37 -3.60
N THR A 23 5.23 0.51 -2.55
CA THR A 23 6.65 0.89 -2.64
C THR A 23 7.49 -0.03 -1.77
N ASP A 24 8.45 -0.71 -2.39
CA ASP A 24 9.49 -1.50 -1.73
C ASP A 24 10.70 -0.61 -1.43
N ILE A 25 11.22 -0.65 -0.21
CA ILE A 25 12.41 0.11 0.16
C ILE A 25 13.61 -0.85 0.11
N ASP A 26 14.34 -0.83 -1.00
CA ASP A 26 15.53 -1.68 -1.20
C ASP A 26 16.80 -0.83 -1.42
N PRO A 27 17.80 -0.90 -0.51
CA PRO A 27 17.78 -1.68 0.73
C PRO A 27 16.86 -1.08 1.80
N ASP A 28 16.34 -1.93 2.69
CA ASP A 28 15.55 -1.54 3.86
C ASP A 28 16.22 -0.37 4.62
N VAL A 29 15.40 0.54 5.15
CA VAL A 29 15.92 1.62 6.01
C VAL A 29 16.09 1.11 7.43
N ILE A 30 17.29 1.27 7.97
CA ILE A 30 17.64 0.87 9.34
C ILE A 30 17.92 2.14 10.14
N LEU A 31 17.16 2.35 11.22
CA LEU A 31 17.39 3.40 12.21
C LEU A 31 17.87 2.74 13.52
N GLU A 32 19.19 2.64 13.69
CA GLU A 32 19.83 1.97 14.84
C GLU A 32 20.54 2.96 15.79
N GLU A 33 20.98 4.10 15.26
CA GLU A 33 21.75 5.11 15.99
C GLU A 33 20.87 6.31 16.42
N PRO A 34 21.25 6.99 17.52
CA PRO A 34 20.47 8.11 18.03
C PRO A 34 20.61 9.32 17.12
N GLY A 35 19.47 9.95 16.82
CA GLY A 35 19.38 11.11 15.96
C GLY A 35 18.93 10.77 14.54
N GLU A 36 18.96 9.51 14.14
CA GLU A 36 18.50 9.05 12.83
C GLU A 36 17.00 9.24 12.67
N SER A 37 16.60 9.51 11.43
CA SER A 37 15.21 9.72 11.05
C SER A 37 14.97 9.33 9.61
N PHE A 38 13.75 8.91 9.33
CA PHE A 38 13.27 8.64 7.98
C PHE A 38 11.89 9.24 7.79
N GLY A 39 11.70 9.88 6.64
CA GLY A 39 10.42 10.46 6.23
C GLY A 39 9.85 9.69 5.05
N ILE A 40 8.54 9.53 5.04
CA ILE A 40 7.78 8.97 3.93
C ILE A 40 6.84 10.07 3.44
N ASP A 41 6.93 10.34 2.15
CA ASP A 41 6.06 11.19 1.34
C ASP A 41 5.29 10.23 0.41
N LEU A 42 3.98 10.12 0.60
CA LEU A 42 3.12 9.14 -0.06
C LEU A 42 2.49 9.70 -1.34
N ASP A 43 2.21 11.00 -1.40
CA ASP A 43 1.61 11.66 -2.55
C ASP A 43 2.59 12.46 -3.42
N ASP A 44 3.87 12.52 -3.05
CA ASP A 44 4.97 13.17 -3.79
C ASP A 44 4.80 14.70 -3.86
N ASP A 45 4.22 15.30 -2.81
CA ASP A 45 4.02 16.76 -2.68
C ASP A 45 5.27 17.51 -2.19
N GLY A 46 6.30 16.76 -1.75
CA GLY A 46 7.56 17.27 -1.24
C GLY A 46 7.59 17.49 0.28
N LEU A 47 6.54 17.12 1.00
CA LEU A 47 6.41 17.10 2.45
C LEU A 47 6.20 15.66 2.93
N ASN A 48 6.82 15.31 4.06
CA ASN A 48 6.66 13.95 4.59
C ASN A 48 5.31 13.82 5.31
N ASP A 49 4.45 12.91 4.85
CA ASP A 49 3.24 12.47 5.54
C ASP A 49 3.54 11.80 6.88
N PHE A 50 4.62 11.02 6.93
CA PHE A 50 5.01 10.27 8.12
C PHE A 50 6.49 10.40 8.39
N ASN A 51 6.87 10.54 9.65
CA ASN A 51 8.27 10.50 10.04
C ASN A 51 8.52 9.51 11.18
N PHE A 52 9.69 8.90 11.11
CA PHE A 52 10.23 7.96 12.07
C PHE A 52 11.50 8.52 12.67
N PHE A 53 11.69 8.30 13.97
CA PHE A 53 12.86 8.79 14.67
C PHE A 53 13.41 7.76 15.64
N ASN A 54 14.73 7.62 15.63
CA ASN A 54 15.46 6.98 16.71
C ASN A 54 16.10 8.08 17.57
N LYS A 55 15.73 8.19 18.84
CA LYS A 55 16.25 9.23 19.75
C LYS A 55 16.82 8.62 21.02
N SER A 56 17.85 9.29 21.53
CA SER A 56 18.36 9.10 22.89
C SER A 56 18.50 10.46 23.55
N PHE A 57 18.01 10.59 24.77
CA PHE A 57 18.12 11.82 25.55
C PHE A 57 18.04 11.53 27.05
N THR A 58 18.42 12.52 27.84
CA THR A 58 18.32 12.46 29.30
C THR A 58 17.18 13.37 29.74
N THR A 59 16.33 12.89 30.64
CA THR A 59 15.22 13.69 31.19
C THR A 59 15.06 13.48 32.69
N THR A 60 14.44 14.45 33.35
CA THR A 60 14.02 14.30 34.74
C THR A 60 12.71 13.51 34.78
N VAL A 61 12.68 12.40 35.50
CA VAL A 61 11.50 11.50 35.54
C VAL A 61 10.65 11.71 36.79
N TRP A 62 11.24 11.63 37.99
CA TRP A 62 10.51 11.69 39.26
C TRP A 62 11.37 12.36 40.32
N TYR A 63 10.81 13.31 41.10
CA TYR A 63 11.50 14.03 42.20
C TYR A 63 12.96 14.48 41.97
N GLY A 64 13.36 14.73 40.72
CA GLY A 64 14.73 15.14 40.38
C GLY A 64 15.64 14.01 39.88
N ASP A 65 15.17 12.77 39.83
CA ASP A 65 15.89 11.63 39.27
C ASP A 65 16.10 11.81 37.77
N ILE A 66 17.30 11.47 37.33
CA ILE A 66 17.73 11.53 35.94
C ILE A 66 17.47 10.16 35.30
N GLY A 67 16.68 10.13 34.24
CA GLY A 67 16.48 8.96 33.40
C GLY A 67 17.16 9.13 32.05
N GLU A 68 17.85 8.08 31.60
CA GLU A 68 18.33 7.93 30.23
C GLU A 68 17.24 7.26 29.41
N VAL A 69 16.79 7.96 28.37
CA VAL A 69 15.66 7.56 27.54
C VAL A 69 16.17 7.17 26.16
N LYS A 70 15.79 5.98 25.71
CA LYS A 70 15.90 5.55 24.32
C LYS A 70 14.50 5.36 23.77
N VAL A 71 14.21 5.88 22.59
CA VAL A 71 12.86 5.83 22.06
C VAL A 71 12.83 5.79 20.53
N LEU A 72 11.91 4.98 20.04
CA LEU A 72 11.48 4.94 18.66
C LEU A 72 10.13 5.66 18.55
N TYR A 73 10.09 6.72 17.76
CA TYR A 73 8.86 7.46 17.46
C TYR A 73 8.41 7.21 16.03
N ALA A 74 7.10 7.19 15.85
CA ALA A 74 6.43 7.42 14.57
C ALA A 74 5.50 8.62 14.74
N GLY A 75 5.29 9.39 13.68
CA GLY A 75 4.37 10.52 13.72
C GLY A 75 3.66 10.70 12.40
N ALA A 76 2.42 11.18 12.50
CA ALA A 76 1.69 11.75 11.37
C ALA A 76 2.10 13.23 11.25
N PHE A 77 2.51 13.62 10.06
CA PHE A 77 2.99 14.95 9.71
C PHE A 77 2.24 15.46 8.48
N ASP A 78 2.64 16.65 8.05
CA ASP A 78 2.01 17.48 7.02
C ASP A 78 0.58 17.93 7.37
N ASN A 79 -0.37 17.01 7.39
CA ASN A 79 -1.79 17.30 7.58
C ASN A 79 -2.33 16.75 8.92
N GLU A 80 -3.14 17.53 9.63
CA GLU A 80 -3.80 17.07 10.87
C GLU A 80 -4.79 15.92 10.64
N ALA A 81 -5.19 15.68 9.39
CA ALA A 81 -6.00 14.54 9.00
C ALA A 81 -5.19 13.23 8.87
N ASN A 82 -3.86 13.32 8.72
CA ASN A 82 -2.97 12.15 8.72
C ASN A 82 -3.01 11.48 10.09
N GLY A 83 -2.89 10.16 10.12
CA GLY A 83 -3.00 9.44 11.39
C GLY A 83 -2.52 8.00 11.33
N ILE A 84 -2.15 7.52 12.51
CA ILE A 84 -1.64 6.16 12.72
C ILE A 84 -2.63 5.43 13.65
N ILE A 85 -2.97 4.19 13.33
CA ILE A 85 -3.80 3.34 14.19
C ILE A 85 -3.07 3.10 15.51
N GLY A 86 -3.73 3.41 16.60
CA GLY A 86 -3.14 3.25 17.93
C GLY A 86 -4.15 3.24 19.07
N GLN A 87 -3.60 3.23 20.28
CA GLN A 87 -4.35 3.46 21.51
C GLN A 87 -3.77 4.65 22.25
N THR A 88 -4.57 5.22 23.15
CA THR A 88 -4.08 6.23 24.09
C THR A 88 -3.86 5.63 25.47
N ALA A 89 -2.79 6.06 26.13
CA ALA A 89 -2.53 5.76 27.53
C ALA A 89 -2.47 7.06 28.33
N TYR A 90 -3.17 7.10 29.47
CA TYR A 90 -3.18 8.26 30.37
C TYR A 90 -2.48 7.90 31.68
N PHE A 91 -1.42 8.64 32.02
CA PHE A 91 -0.74 8.50 33.31
C PHE A 91 -1.03 9.71 34.19
N SER A 92 -1.91 9.51 35.17
CA SER A 92 -2.35 10.54 36.12
C SER A 92 -1.26 11.01 37.10
N GLY A 93 -0.14 10.29 37.20
CA GLY A 93 0.92 10.54 38.19
C GLY A 93 2.03 11.52 37.80
N TYR A 94 2.03 12.11 36.60
CA TYR A 94 3.20 12.85 36.05
C TYR A 94 2.81 14.10 35.26
N GLY A 95 1.90 14.91 35.77
CA GLY A 95 1.42 16.12 35.07
C GLY A 95 0.35 15.85 33.99
N GLY A 96 -0.09 14.59 33.82
CA GLY A 96 -1.27 14.22 33.05
C GLY A 96 -1.11 14.35 31.53
N TYR A 97 -0.14 13.62 30.96
CA TYR A 97 0.04 13.56 29.51
C TYR A 97 -0.67 12.35 28.91
N THR A 98 -1.28 12.55 27.74
CA THR A 98 -1.80 11.48 26.89
C THR A 98 -0.66 10.99 26.00
N TYR A 99 -0.37 9.71 26.09
CA TYR A 99 0.57 9.03 25.21
C TYR A 99 -0.20 8.35 24.09
N TYR A 100 0.28 8.50 22.86
CA TYR A 100 -0.25 7.83 21.68
C TYR A 100 0.67 6.66 21.34
N LEU A 101 0.08 5.48 21.23
CA LEU A 101 0.80 4.21 21.12
C LEU A 101 0.31 3.49 19.87
N PRO A 102 1.06 3.56 18.75
CA PRO A 102 0.73 2.78 17.56
C PRO A 102 0.71 1.29 17.88
N VAL A 103 -0.28 0.58 17.35
CA VAL A 103 -0.44 -0.86 17.58
C VAL A 103 0.25 -1.62 16.43
N PRO A 104 1.11 -2.61 16.70
CA PRO A 104 1.64 -3.49 15.66
C PRO A 104 0.51 -4.40 15.15
N LEU A 105 0.13 -4.23 13.89
CA LEU A 105 -0.89 -5.05 13.24
C LEU A 105 -0.26 -6.29 12.59
N GLU A 106 -1.00 -7.40 12.60
CA GLU A 106 -0.72 -8.60 11.81
C GLU A 106 -1.06 -8.36 10.34
N SER A 107 -0.72 -9.31 9.45
CA SER A 107 -1.21 -9.31 8.08
C SER A 107 -2.74 -9.51 8.03
N ASP A 108 -3.35 -9.12 6.92
CA ASP A 108 -4.77 -9.34 6.63
C ASP A 108 -5.74 -8.62 7.60
N ILE A 109 -5.24 -7.65 8.36
CA ILE A 109 -6.07 -6.71 9.13
C ILE A 109 -6.56 -5.60 8.22
N VAL A 110 -7.88 -5.36 8.24
CA VAL A 110 -8.55 -4.27 7.50
C VAL A 110 -8.21 -2.92 8.12
N ILE A 111 -7.87 -1.96 7.26
CA ILE A 111 -7.67 -0.55 7.58
C ILE A 111 -8.71 0.25 6.79
N ASP A 112 -9.59 0.92 7.52
CA ASP A 112 -10.71 1.68 6.96
C ASP A 112 -11.08 2.88 7.86
N SER A 113 -12.17 3.56 7.52
CA SER A 113 -12.63 4.78 8.20
C SER A 113 -13.01 4.61 9.67
N ILE A 114 -13.27 3.39 10.15
CA ILE A 114 -13.70 3.15 11.54
C ILE A 114 -12.53 2.86 12.48
N ALA A 115 -11.32 2.72 11.96
CA ALA A 115 -10.13 2.48 12.76
C ALA A 115 -9.78 3.68 13.65
N SER A 116 -9.15 3.40 14.80
CA SER A 116 -8.75 4.40 15.79
C SER A 116 -7.44 5.10 15.40
N PHE A 117 -7.53 6.04 14.46
CA PHE A 117 -6.38 6.85 14.05
C PHE A 117 -6.09 7.98 15.03
N HIS A 118 -4.81 8.20 15.28
CA HIS A 118 -4.30 9.30 16.07
C HIS A 118 -3.33 10.15 15.24
N ASN A 119 -3.45 11.47 15.33
CA ASN A 119 -2.74 12.46 14.52
C ASN A 119 -1.64 13.19 15.31
N ALA A 120 -1.18 12.63 16.43
CA ALA A 120 -0.13 13.28 17.22
C ALA A 120 1.22 13.22 16.48
N ASN A 121 1.96 14.33 16.50
CA ASN A 121 3.26 14.48 15.84
C ASN A 121 4.32 13.47 16.31
N TYR A 122 4.29 13.06 17.59
CA TYR A 122 5.17 12.04 18.14
C TYR A 122 4.36 11.00 18.90
N GLN A 123 4.36 9.77 18.39
CA GLN A 123 3.70 8.60 18.96
C GLN A 123 4.76 7.55 19.26
N THR A 124 4.68 6.92 20.43
CA THR A 124 5.75 6.06 20.93
C THR A 124 5.55 4.63 20.42
N LEU A 125 6.44 4.16 19.54
CA LEU A 125 6.48 2.75 19.14
C LEU A 125 7.03 1.89 20.28
N ALA A 126 8.26 2.21 20.69
CA ALA A 126 9.01 1.48 21.70
C ALA A 126 9.89 2.46 22.49
N ASN A 127 9.99 2.25 23.79
CA ASN A 127 10.74 3.12 24.68
C ASN A 127 11.39 2.32 25.82
N GLU A 128 12.64 2.67 26.13
CA GLU A 128 13.36 2.24 27.33
C GLU A 128 13.75 3.47 28.15
N ILE A 129 13.52 3.41 29.46
CA ILE A 129 13.98 4.41 30.42
C ILE A 129 14.84 3.71 31.46
N TYR A 130 16.15 3.97 31.41
CA TYR A 130 17.10 3.50 32.41
C TYR A 130 17.31 4.60 33.46
N LYS A 131 17.20 4.23 34.74
CA LYS A 131 17.52 5.11 35.87
C LYS A 131 18.76 4.59 36.57
N PRO A 132 19.87 5.37 36.63
CA PRO A 132 21.10 4.98 37.31
C PRO A 132 21.02 5.14 38.84
N GLU A 133 19.80 5.20 39.41
CA GLU A 133 19.57 5.26 40.86
C GLU A 133 20.04 3.96 41.55
N PHE A 134 19.95 3.90 42.89
CA PHE A 134 20.31 2.69 43.63
C PHE A 134 19.10 2.09 44.37
N PRO A 135 18.64 0.88 44.00
CA PRO A 135 19.11 0.04 42.89
C PRO A 135 18.70 0.61 41.52
N PRO A 136 19.45 0.33 40.43
CA PRO A 136 19.09 0.82 39.12
C PRO A 136 17.79 0.17 38.64
N THR A 137 16.98 0.94 37.93
CA THR A 137 15.70 0.47 37.38
C THR A 137 15.63 0.72 35.88
N THR A 138 14.99 -0.20 35.16
CA THR A 138 14.70 -0.04 33.73
C THR A 138 13.20 -0.22 33.52
N GLY A 139 12.58 0.78 32.90
CA GLY A 139 11.20 0.72 32.46
C GLY A 139 11.13 0.56 30.94
N HIS A 140 10.13 -0.19 30.48
CA HIS A 140 9.85 -0.37 29.06
C HIS A 140 8.44 0.14 28.76
N PHE A 141 8.23 0.70 27.57
CA PHE A 141 6.92 1.22 27.16
C PHE A 141 6.73 1.15 25.63
N GLY A 142 5.47 1.18 25.18
CA GLY A 142 5.10 1.09 23.77
C GLY A 142 4.89 -0.36 23.28
N TYR A 143 3.89 -0.56 22.43
CA TYR A 143 3.49 -1.90 21.97
C TYR A 143 4.49 -2.57 21.04
N TRP A 144 5.43 -1.81 20.47
CA TRP A 144 6.48 -2.33 19.61
C TRP A 144 7.74 -2.73 20.40
N TYR A 145 7.75 -2.56 21.73
CA TYR A 145 8.84 -3.06 22.55
C TYR A 145 8.70 -4.59 22.75
N PRO A 146 9.73 -5.42 22.51
CA PRO A 146 9.63 -6.89 22.53
C PRO A 146 9.11 -7.51 23.84
N TRP A 147 9.12 -6.76 24.93
CA TRP A 147 8.57 -7.18 26.22
C TRP A 147 7.03 -7.27 26.21
N PHE A 148 6.35 -6.44 25.41
CA PHE A 148 4.89 -6.33 25.40
C PHE A 148 4.21 -7.10 24.26
N GLY A 149 4.97 -7.67 23.33
CA GLY A 149 4.43 -8.46 22.23
C GLY A 149 5.42 -9.52 21.76
N GLU A 150 4.91 -10.69 21.39
CA GLU A 150 5.72 -11.75 20.79
C GLU A 150 6.04 -11.37 19.34
N ASN A 151 7.34 -11.31 19.02
CA ASN A 151 7.87 -11.08 17.67
C ASN A 151 7.36 -9.81 16.96
N ILE A 152 8.01 -8.67 17.21
CA ILE A 152 7.74 -7.39 16.53
C ILE A 152 8.53 -7.26 15.20
N SER A 153 8.64 -8.36 14.45
CA SER A 153 9.25 -8.34 13.11
C SER A 153 8.16 -8.40 12.04
N TYR A 154 8.33 -7.64 10.96
CA TYR A 154 7.42 -7.59 9.82
C TYR A 154 5.96 -7.31 10.20
N LYS A 155 5.75 -6.42 11.17
CA LYS A 155 4.42 -5.94 11.59
C LYS A 155 4.05 -4.69 10.84
N TYR A 156 2.77 -4.36 10.83
CA TYR A 156 2.26 -3.22 10.07
C TYR A 156 1.82 -2.09 11.01
N LEU A 157 2.20 -0.87 10.67
CA LEU A 157 1.52 0.34 11.11
C LEU A 157 0.37 0.60 10.16
N GLY A 158 -0.86 0.66 10.66
CA GLY A 158 -1.98 1.12 9.85
C GLY A 158 -2.05 2.63 9.83
N ILE A 159 -2.21 3.21 8.64
CA ILE A 159 -2.16 4.65 8.44
C ILE A 159 -3.36 5.14 7.64
N LYS A 160 -3.68 6.41 7.84
CA LYS A 160 -4.48 7.21 6.92
C LYS A 160 -3.74 8.48 6.59
N PHE A 161 -3.89 8.97 5.38
CA PHE A 161 -3.41 10.29 4.99
C PHE A 161 -4.39 10.93 4.03
N THR A 162 -4.21 12.22 3.79
CA THR A 162 -4.98 12.98 2.80
C THR A 162 -4.04 13.37 1.71
N ASP A 163 -4.35 13.02 0.46
CA ASP A 163 -3.50 13.42 -0.67
C ASP A 163 -3.69 14.91 -1.03
N ASP A 164 -2.88 15.40 -1.96
CA ASP A 164 -2.98 16.72 -2.60
C ASP A 164 -4.41 17.14 -3.03
N ASP A 165 -5.24 16.18 -3.43
CA ASP A 165 -6.65 16.40 -3.83
C ASP A 165 -7.61 16.48 -2.62
N ASN A 166 -7.08 16.44 -1.39
CA ASN A 166 -7.79 16.33 -0.11
C ASN A 166 -8.68 15.08 -0.02
N ILE A 167 -8.24 13.97 -0.61
CA ILE A 167 -8.92 12.69 -0.54
C ILE A 167 -8.27 11.81 0.52
N ASN A 168 -9.09 11.24 1.42
CA ASN A 168 -8.57 10.28 2.40
C ASN A 168 -8.17 8.98 1.73
N ARG A 169 -6.99 8.51 2.08
CA ARG A 169 -6.39 7.24 1.66
C ARG A 169 -6.07 6.41 2.89
N TYR A 170 -6.19 5.09 2.75
CA TYR A 170 -5.82 4.13 3.79
C TYR A 170 -4.61 3.33 3.32
N GLY A 171 -3.68 3.07 4.24
CA GLY A 171 -2.45 2.38 3.90
C GLY A 171 -1.82 1.65 5.08
N TRP A 172 -0.68 1.03 4.81
CA TRP A 172 0.12 0.36 5.80
C TRP A 172 1.61 0.62 5.56
N ILE A 173 2.39 0.61 6.64
CA ILE A 173 3.87 0.66 6.61
C ILE A 173 4.38 -0.57 7.36
N ARG A 174 5.17 -1.42 6.71
CA ARG A 174 5.73 -2.62 7.34
C ARG A 174 7.07 -2.32 7.99
N CYS A 175 7.16 -2.64 9.27
CA CYS A 175 8.33 -2.38 10.09
C CYS A 175 8.73 -3.60 10.92
N SER A 176 10.00 -3.64 11.31
CA SER A 176 10.52 -4.51 12.37
C SER A 176 11.15 -3.67 13.47
N VAL A 177 10.91 -4.05 14.72
CA VAL A 177 11.61 -3.49 15.88
C VAL A 177 12.41 -4.59 16.56
N ILE A 178 13.73 -4.45 16.53
CA ILE A 178 14.68 -5.43 17.06
C ILE A 178 15.58 -4.79 18.13
N ASP A 179 16.57 -5.54 18.59
CA ASP A 179 17.56 -5.11 19.59
C ASP A 179 16.91 -4.49 20.84
N SER A 180 15.92 -5.18 21.41
CA SER A 180 15.19 -4.72 22.59
C SER A 180 14.57 -3.33 22.41
N GLY A 181 13.92 -3.07 21.28
CA GLY A 181 13.23 -1.79 21.05
C GLY A 181 14.15 -0.66 20.61
N ARG A 182 15.39 -0.96 20.21
CA ARG A 182 16.40 0.04 19.85
C ARG A 182 16.48 0.31 18.36
N THR A 183 16.32 -0.71 17.53
CA THR A 183 16.50 -0.61 16.08
C THR A 183 15.16 -0.73 15.39
N LEU A 184 14.80 0.29 14.61
CA LEU A 184 13.65 0.26 13.71
C LEU A 184 14.14 -0.05 12.30
N ILE A 185 13.53 -1.03 11.65
CA ILE A 185 13.73 -1.34 10.25
C ILE A 185 12.42 -1.07 9.52
N ILE A 186 12.47 -0.32 8.44
CA ILE A 186 11.31 0.02 7.60
C ILE A 186 11.53 -0.67 6.26
N HIS A 187 10.59 -1.55 5.89
CA HIS A 187 10.74 -2.46 4.76
C HIS A 187 10.04 -1.95 3.51
N ASP A 188 8.74 -1.68 3.62
CA ASP A 188 7.89 -1.30 2.50
C ASP A 188 6.61 -0.66 3.03
N TYR A 189 5.85 -0.07 2.11
CA TYR A 189 4.55 0.52 2.40
C TYR A 189 3.63 0.45 1.18
N ALA A 190 2.33 0.49 1.45
CA ALA A 190 1.33 0.65 0.40
C ALA A 190 0.12 1.43 0.90
N TYR A 191 -0.61 2.05 -0.04
CA TYR A 191 -1.91 2.65 0.25
C TYR A 191 -2.90 2.43 -0.90
N GLU A 192 -4.19 2.43 -0.59
CA GLU A 192 -5.26 2.32 -1.58
C GLU A 192 -5.46 3.65 -2.32
N SER A 193 -5.30 3.61 -3.65
CA SER A 193 -5.39 4.74 -4.57
C SER A 193 -6.82 5.12 -4.89
N LYS A 194 -7.83 4.33 -4.47
CA LYS A 194 -9.23 4.73 -4.51
C LYS A 194 -9.63 5.58 -3.30
N PRO A 195 -10.50 6.57 -3.50
CA PRO A 195 -10.99 7.39 -2.40
C PRO A 195 -11.69 6.54 -1.35
N ASP A 196 -11.40 6.79 -0.07
CA ASP A 196 -12.13 6.23 1.08
C ASP A 196 -12.32 4.70 1.04
N THR A 197 -11.42 3.97 0.37
CA THR A 197 -11.56 2.53 0.13
C THR A 197 -10.64 1.74 1.07
N PRO A 198 -11.15 0.75 1.81
CA PRO A 198 -10.34 -0.04 2.74
C PRO A 198 -9.17 -0.77 2.07
N ILE A 199 -8.12 -1.01 2.84
CA ILE A 199 -6.98 -1.87 2.44
C ILE A 199 -6.69 -2.91 3.52
N LEU A 200 -6.20 -4.07 3.13
CA LEU A 200 -5.66 -5.06 4.06
C LEU A 200 -4.17 -4.80 4.28
N THR A 201 -3.70 -4.93 5.52
CA THR A 201 -2.26 -4.94 5.83
C THR A 201 -1.53 -6.03 5.03
N GLY A 202 -0.47 -5.63 4.32
CA GLY A 202 0.28 -6.50 3.41
C GLY A 202 -0.32 -6.64 2.01
N ASP A 203 -1.48 -6.03 1.73
CA ASP A 203 -2.03 -5.98 0.38
C ASP A 203 -1.22 -5.01 -0.49
N THR A 204 -0.70 -5.54 -1.59
CA THR A 204 0.07 -4.81 -2.60
C THR A 204 -0.69 -4.63 -3.92
N ILE A 205 -1.93 -5.13 -3.98
CA ILE A 205 -2.78 -5.15 -5.16
C ILE A 205 -3.93 -4.13 -5.05
N GLY A 206 -4.56 -4.01 -3.87
CA GLY A 206 -5.69 -3.13 -3.59
C GLY A 206 -7.04 -3.64 -4.14
N ASP A 207 -8.08 -2.81 -4.05
CA ASP A 207 -9.47 -3.20 -4.30
C ASP A 207 -9.81 -3.50 -5.79
N THR A 208 -9.60 -4.73 -6.24
CA THR A 208 -9.89 -5.11 -7.64
C THR A 208 -11.37 -4.99 -8.10
N THR A 209 -12.34 -4.65 -7.24
CA THR A 209 -13.78 -4.68 -7.57
C THR A 209 -14.24 -3.67 -8.63
N THR A 210 -13.36 -2.73 -9.03
CA THR A 210 -13.61 -1.84 -10.17
C THR A 210 -12.37 -1.61 -11.02
N VAL A 211 -11.65 -2.67 -11.41
CA VAL A 211 -10.73 -2.54 -12.55
C VAL A 211 -11.58 -2.14 -13.75
N SER A 212 -11.62 -0.86 -14.06
CA SER A 212 -12.25 -0.33 -15.26
C SER A 212 -11.54 -0.98 -16.44
N ILE A 213 -12.20 -1.95 -17.06
CA ILE A 213 -11.88 -2.31 -18.44
C ILE A 213 -12.19 -1.05 -19.23
N GLU A 214 -11.18 -0.35 -19.72
CA GLU A 214 -11.41 0.71 -20.68
C GLU A 214 -12.06 0.05 -21.90
N GLU A 215 -13.34 0.34 -22.10
CA GLU A 215 -14.01 0.12 -23.38
C GLU A 215 -13.48 1.17 -24.35
N GLY A 216 -12.22 0.99 -24.75
CA GLY A 216 -11.51 1.86 -25.68
C GLY A 216 -11.84 1.51 -27.13
N GLU A 217 -11.68 2.49 -28.02
CA GLU A 217 -11.84 2.27 -29.45
C GLU A 217 -10.60 1.62 -30.06
N LEU A 218 -10.72 0.37 -30.52
CA LEU A 218 -9.75 -0.24 -31.44
C LEU A 218 -10.03 0.30 -32.85
N PHE A 219 -9.51 1.48 -33.16
CA PHE A 219 -9.77 2.17 -34.43
C PHE A 219 -9.41 1.30 -35.64
N GLY A 220 -10.39 1.08 -36.52
CA GLY A 220 -10.23 0.25 -37.71
C GLY A 220 -10.40 -1.26 -37.50
N LEU A 221 -10.68 -1.71 -36.26
CA LEU A 221 -11.08 -3.09 -36.00
C LEU A 221 -12.54 -3.28 -36.42
N THR A 222 -12.77 -4.21 -37.35
CA THR A 222 -14.11 -4.66 -37.74
C THR A 222 -14.21 -6.16 -37.55
N VAL A 223 -15.28 -6.59 -36.89
CA VAL A 223 -15.63 -8.00 -36.71
C VAL A 223 -17.05 -8.22 -37.19
N TYR A 224 -17.24 -9.22 -38.04
CA TYR A 224 -18.54 -9.62 -38.57
C TYR A 224 -18.55 -11.11 -38.88
N SER A 225 -19.73 -11.68 -39.08
CA SER A 225 -19.89 -13.09 -39.45
C SER A 225 -20.64 -13.23 -40.78
N PHE A 226 -20.40 -14.35 -41.46
CA PHE A 226 -21.17 -14.78 -42.62
C PHE A 226 -21.23 -16.31 -42.64
N GLY A 227 -22.44 -16.88 -42.64
CA GLY A 227 -22.64 -18.32 -42.47
C GLY A 227 -21.99 -18.81 -41.17
N ASN A 228 -21.12 -19.81 -41.29
CA ASN A 228 -20.40 -20.40 -40.17
C ASN A 228 -19.01 -19.80 -39.92
N SER A 229 -18.68 -18.67 -40.55
CA SER A 229 -17.36 -18.03 -40.44
C SER A 229 -17.43 -16.68 -39.71
N VAL A 230 -16.41 -16.37 -38.90
CA VAL A 230 -16.14 -15.04 -38.35
C VAL A 230 -14.97 -14.40 -39.09
N PHE A 231 -15.11 -13.12 -39.42
CA PHE A 231 -14.07 -12.32 -40.04
C PHE A 231 -13.60 -11.25 -39.06
N ILE A 232 -12.29 -11.16 -38.86
CA ILE A 232 -11.64 -10.12 -38.07
C ILE A 232 -10.71 -9.35 -39.01
N HIS A 233 -11.01 -8.08 -39.24
CA HIS A 233 -10.17 -7.18 -40.03
C HIS A 233 -9.64 -6.05 -39.14
N THR A 234 -8.32 -5.86 -39.14
CA THR A 234 -7.68 -4.90 -38.26
C THR A 234 -6.39 -4.33 -38.87
N PRO A 235 -6.15 -3.01 -38.79
CA PRO A 235 -4.84 -2.43 -39.09
C PRO A 235 -3.85 -2.61 -37.93
N LEU A 236 -4.31 -3.11 -36.78
CA LEU A 236 -3.56 -3.21 -35.54
C LEU A 236 -2.80 -4.54 -35.46
N ASN A 237 -1.58 -4.49 -34.93
CA ASN A 237 -0.77 -5.69 -34.73
C ASN A 237 -1.03 -6.33 -33.37
N ASN A 238 -0.96 -7.66 -33.30
CA ASN A 238 -1.04 -8.43 -32.05
C ASN A 238 -2.36 -8.29 -31.28
N ILE A 239 -3.49 -8.30 -31.98
CA ILE A 239 -4.81 -8.41 -31.35
C ILE A 239 -5.03 -9.85 -30.87
N GLN A 240 -5.13 -10.07 -29.58
CA GLN A 240 -5.65 -11.33 -29.05
C GLN A 240 -7.17 -11.34 -29.20
N TYR A 241 -7.75 -12.47 -29.59
CA TYR A 241 -9.20 -12.60 -29.61
C TYR A 241 -9.65 -13.92 -29.02
N ARG A 242 -10.86 -13.91 -28.44
CA ARG A 242 -11.59 -15.11 -28.06
C ARG A 242 -13.03 -15.06 -28.56
N ILE A 243 -13.53 -16.20 -29.00
CA ILE A 243 -14.92 -16.39 -29.43
C ILE A 243 -15.61 -17.25 -28.38
N MET A 244 -16.75 -16.78 -27.88
CA MET A 244 -17.51 -17.42 -26.81
C MET A 244 -18.98 -17.58 -27.18
N ASN A 245 -19.61 -18.67 -26.74
CA ASN A 245 -21.08 -18.79 -26.75
C ASN A 245 -21.71 -17.92 -25.64
N LEU A 246 -23.05 -17.84 -25.60
CA LEU A 246 -23.76 -17.04 -24.58
C LEU A 246 -23.65 -17.62 -23.16
N GLN A 247 -23.22 -18.88 -23.02
CA GLN A 247 -22.93 -19.52 -21.73
C GLN A 247 -21.50 -19.21 -21.24
N GLY A 248 -20.69 -18.49 -22.03
CA GLY A 248 -19.32 -18.11 -21.70
C GLY A 248 -18.26 -19.17 -22.03
N GLU A 249 -18.63 -20.25 -22.71
CA GLU A 249 -17.69 -21.27 -23.18
C GLU A 249 -16.84 -20.71 -24.32
N VAL A 250 -15.51 -20.82 -24.20
CA VAL A 250 -14.56 -20.35 -25.21
C VAL A 250 -14.39 -21.41 -26.30
N ILE A 251 -14.70 -21.04 -27.54
CA ILE A 251 -14.65 -21.90 -28.72
C ILE A 251 -13.32 -21.76 -29.46
N LEU A 252 -12.81 -20.53 -29.54
CA LEU A 252 -11.50 -20.22 -30.11
C LEU A 252 -10.82 -19.11 -29.29
N ASN A 253 -9.49 -19.18 -29.19
CA ASN A 253 -8.67 -18.19 -28.50
C ASN A 253 -7.29 -18.11 -29.16
N GLU A 254 -7.07 -17.09 -29.99
CA GLU A 254 -5.83 -16.94 -30.77
C GLU A 254 -5.43 -15.44 -30.90
N GLN A 255 -4.54 -15.14 -31.84
CA GLN A 255 -4.00 -13.81 -32.08
C GLN A 255 -4.00 -13.47 -33.58
N VAL A 256 -4.36 -12.23 -33.91
CA VAL A 256 -4.24 -11.63 -35.25
C VAL A 256 -3.07 -10.67 -35.26
N THR A 257 -2.10 -10.90 -36.14
CA THR A 257 -0.89 -10.08 -36.26
C THR A 257 -1.06 -8.84 -37.13
N SER A 258 -1.96 -8.82 -38.11
CA SER A 258 -2.60 -7.66 -38.79
C SER A 258 -3.27 -8.11 -40.09
N GLY A 259 -4.21 -7.33 -40.61
CA GLY A 259 -4.92 -7.64 -41.86
C GLY A 259 -6.26 -8.34 -41.62
N SER A 260 -6.61 -9.30 -42.48
CA SER A 260 -7.89 -10.02 -42.44
C SER A 260 -7.69 -11.49 -42.06
N SER A 261 -8.41 -11.93 -41.03
CA SER A 261 -8.49 -13.33 -40.62
C SER A 261 -9.90 -13.87 -40.85
N LYS A 262 -10.01 -15.08 -41.42
CA LYS A 262 -11.25 -15.85 -41.54
C LYS A 262 -11.17 -17.05 -40.61
N LEU A 263 -12.18 -17.22 -39.77
CA LEU A 263 -12.25 -18.24 -38.73
C LEU A 263 -13.49 -19.08 -38.97
N ASP A 264 -13.30 -20.34 -39.36
CA ASP A 264 -14.40 -21.26 -39.66
C ASP A 264 -14.83 -22.00 -38.40
N LEU A 265 -16.06 -21.75 -37.94
CA LEU A 265 -16.64 -22.34 -36.74
C LEU A 265 -17.47 -23.58 -37.08
N ASN A 266 -16.87 -24.51 -37.83
CA ASN A 266 -17.57 -25.69 -38.40
C ASN A 266 -18.25 -26.60 -37.36
N THR A 267 -17.87 -26.50 -36.08
CA THR A 267 -18.41 -27.31 -34.99
C THR A 267 -19.31 -26.52 -34.04
N ALA A 268 -19.47 -25.20 -34.24
CA ALA A 268 -20.29 -24.36 -33.38
C ALA A 268 -21.77 -24.46 -33.77
N GLU A 269 -22.69 -24.49 -32.82
CA GLU A 269 -24.14 -24.53 -33.12
C GLU A 269 -24.63 -23.19 -33.71
N THR A 270 -25.74 -23.22 -34.47
CA THR A 270 -26.38 -21.99 -34.96
C THR A 270 -26.85 -21.14 -33.77
N GLY A 271 -26.38 -19.88 -33.70
CA GLY A 271 -26.66 -19.03 -32.55
C GLY A 271 -25.87 -17.73 -32.48
N VAL A 272 -26.04 -17.01 -31.37
CA VAL A 272 -25.31 -15.77 -31.08
C VAL A 272 -24.01 -16.10 -30.36
N TYR A 273 -22.93 -15.44 -30.78
CA TYR A 273 -21.60 -15.55 -30.18
C TYR A 273 -21.04 -14.16 -29.86
N LEU A 274 -20.13 -14.13 -28.90
CA LEU A 274 -19.36 -12.94 -28.52
C LEU A 274 -17.92 -13.10 -29.01
N VAL A 275 -17.43 -12.13 -29.77
CA VAL A 275 -16.04 -12.03 -30.18
C VAL A 275 -15.41 -10.91 -29.39
N GLU A 276 -14.53 -11.27 -28.47
CA GLU A 276 -13.78 -10.31 -27.69
C GLU A 276 -12.40 -10.15 -28.31
N CYS A 277 -12.03 -8.91 -28.63
CA CYS A 277 -10.71 -8.54 -29.10
C CYS A 277 -10.01 -7.71 -28.03
N ARG A 278 -8.72 -7.99 -27.81
CA ARG A 278 -7.88 -7.33 -26.83
C ARG A 278 -6.56 -6.90 -27.45
N GLN A 279 -6.17 -5.65 -27.18
CA GLN A 279 -4.82 -5.15 -27.42
C GLN A 279 -4.38 -4.42 -26.15
N GLU A 280 -3.27 -4.85 -25.56
CA GLU A 280 -2.79 -4.29 -24.29
C GLU A 280 -3.90 -4.27 -23.21
N LYS A 281 -4.39 -3.07 -22.86
CA LYS A 281 -5.45 -2.83 -21.85
C LYS A 281 -6.83 -2.56 -22.46
N ILE A 282 -6.93 -2.35 -23.78
CA ILE A 282 -8.20 -2.10 -24.48
C ILE A 282 -8.87 -3.42 -24.80
N ARG A 283 -10.15 -3.55 -24.44
CA ARG A 283 -11.00 -4.67 -24.81
C ARG A 283 -12.22 -4.15 -25.56
N LYS A 284 -12.54 -4.77 -26.71
CA LYS A 284 -13.76 -4.50 -27.47
C LYS A 284 -14.49 -5.81 -27.74
N THR A 285 -15.79 -5.84 -27.47
CA THR A 285 -16.63 -7.03 -27.66
C THR A 285 -17.63 -6.80 -28.79
N PHE A 286 -17.71 -7.76 -29.70
CA PHE A 286 -18.63 -7.77 -30.82
C PHE A 286 -19.62 -8.91 -30.66
N LYS A 287 -20.88 -8.66 -30.97
CA LYS A 287 -21.91 -9.69 -31.07
C LYS A 287 -22.02 -10.12 -32.53
N VAL A 288 -21.90 -11.42 -32.78
CA VAL A 288 -22.03 -12.01 -34.13
C VAL A 288 -23.06 -13.14 -34.10
N PHE A 289 -23.65 -13.43 -35.26
CA PHE A 289 -24.59 -14.56 -35.43
C PHE A 289 -23.98 -15.58 -36.38
N ILE A 290 -23.96 -16.83 -35.98
CA ILE A 290 -23.41 -17.96 -36.73
C ILE A 290 -24.56 -18.83 -37.20
N GLU A 291 -24.56 -19.14 -38.49
CA GLU A 291 -25.56 -19.98 -39.16
C GLU A 291 -24.84 -21.14 -39.85
N ASN A 292 -25.07 -22.35 -39.37
CA ASN A 292 -24.61 -23.59 -40.00
C ASN A 292 -25.60 -24.13 -41.04
#